data_AF-A0A372DX29-F1
#
_entry.id   AF-A0A372DX29-F1
#
_cell.length_a   1.000
_cell.length_b   1.000
_cell.length_c   1.000
_cell.angle_alpha   90.00
_cell.angle_beta   90.00
_cell.angle_gamma   90.00
#
_symmetry.space_group_name_H-M   'P 1'
#
loop_
_entity.id
_entity.type
_entity.pdbx_description
1 polymer ?
#
loop_
_entity_poly.entity_id
_entity_poly.type
_entity_poly.pdbx_seq_one_letter_code
_entity_poly.pdbx_strand_id
1 'polypeptide(L)'
;MPQLYVRSSVDLPEALPRLRRLSLYRTLAYMLAELGAAVLLFTNETIFGLLRSLRPGMTWPQLALLLKVAAATGLVVFGRRLWRALRLYLTYRDIGRDLQPIARALLAALGYAGLVRSGAGLEAVVELKHDGSATCYLRGGSTYETGLFLRTLSEVLDPLDNPRYVLERQSRLWQLVSQHDYHAVPEVLGRTRKEAEAYAHFWQRYVGPGRLIYTRTLDGREELLRVRGRTLAAALAPRTEARSRWQ
;
A
#
# COMPACT_ATOMS: atom_id res chain seq x y z
N MET A 1 9.39 25.10 4.96
CA MET A 1 8.75 24.19 5.95
C MET A 1 9.18 22.76 5.64
N PRO A 2 9.56 21.94 6.63
CA PRO A 2 9.94 20.56 6.36
C PRO A 2 8.71 19.76 5.88
N GLN A 3 8.89 18.84 4.94
CA GLN A 3 7.83 17.98 4.39
C GLN A 3 8.33 16.54 4.36
N LEU A 4 7.44 15.58 4.62
CA LEU A 4 7.77 14.16 4.61
C LEU A 4 7.27 13.57 3.29
N TYR A 5 8.21 13.00 2.53
CA TYR A 5 7.94 12.43 1.22
C TYR A 5 7.84 10.91 1.36
N VAL A 6 6.64 10.38 1.18
CA VAL A 6 6.42 8.93 1.20
C VAL A 6 6.68 8.40 -0.20
N ARG A 7 7.76 7.63 -0.31
CA ARG A 7 8.40 7.25 -1.56
C ARG A 7 7.97 5.83 -1.95
N SER A 8 7.32 5.64 -3.11
CA SER A 8 7.15 4.30 -3.70
C SER A 8 8.48 3.86 -4.36
N SER A 9 9.02 2.70 -3.98
CA SER A 9 10.41 2.20 -4.25
C SER A 9 10.82 2.17 -5.74
N VAL A 10 12.01 2.63 -6.17
CA VAL A 10 13.37 1.99 -6.16
C VAL A 10 14.45 3.07 -6.48
N ASP A 11 15.69 2.99 -5.98
CA ASP A 11 16.84 3.84 -6.41
C ASP A 11 18.03 3.04 -6.95
N LEU A 12 18.49 3.47 -8.14
CA LEU A 12 19.70 3.10 -8.87
C LEU A 12 20.78 4.19 -8.65
N PRO A 13 22.08 3.93 -8.97
CA PRO A 13 23.19 4.78 -8.59
C PRO A 13 23.11 6.20 -9.17
N GLU A 14 23.79 7.13 -8.48
CA GLU A 14 23.80 8.58 -8.70
C GLU A 14 24.27 9.00 -10.10
N ALA A 15 23.31 9.09 -11.02
CA ALA A 15 23.22 10.10 -12.06
C ALA A 15 21.93 9.80 -12.84
N LEU A 16 20.87 10.59 -12.64
CA LEU A 16 19.84 10.96 -13.64
C LEU A 16 18.56 11.47 -12.95
N PRO A 17 18.23 12.77 -13.07
CA PRO A 17 17.03 13.36 -12.50
C PRO A 17 15.87 13.16 -13.48
N ARG A 18 15.09 12.06 -13.41
CA ARG A 18 13.76 11.92 -14.10
C ARG A 18 12.98 10.59 -13.89
N LEU A 19 13.47 9.62 -13.11
CA LEU A 19 13.07 8.20 -13.27
C LEU A 19 12.18 7.56 -12.17
N ARG A 20 11.19 8.26 -11.60
CA ARG A 20 10.30 7.64 -10.58
C ARG A 20 8.83 7.47 -10.94
N ARG A 21 8.36 8.07 -12.03
CA ARG A 21 7.02 7.84 -12.60
C ARG A 21 6.96 6.58 -13.50
N LEU A 22 8.06 5.84 -13.61
CA LEU A 22 8.31 4.83 -14.66
C LEU A 22 8.34 3.36 -14.18
N SER A 23 7.95 3.04 -12.93
CA SER A 23 7.93 1.63 -12.48
C SER A 23 6.53 1.04 -12.42
N LEU A 24 5.54 1.63 -11.73
CA LEU A 24 4.20 1.02 -11.57
C LEU A 24 3.37 0.98 -12.87
N TYR A 25 3.27 2.10 -13.59
CA TYR A 25 2.63 2.12 -14.91
C TYR A 25 3.38 1.21 -15.87
N ARG A 26 4.70 1.08 -15.73
CA ARG A 26 5.53 0.27 -16.60
C ARG A 26 5.45 -1.21 -16.25
N THR A 27 5.38 -1.61 -14.98
CA THR A 27 5.10 -2.99 -14.55
C THR A 27 3.69 -3.38 -14.91
N LEU A 28 2.72 -2.47 -14.79
CA LEU A 28 1.35 -2.73 -15.21
C LEU A 28 1.24 -2.78 -16.72
N ALA A 29 1.95 -1.91 -17.45
CA ALA A 29 2.07 -1.96 -18.90
C ALA A 29 2.84 -3.20 -19.37
N TYR A 30 3.87 -3.66 -18.66
CA TYR A 30 4.58 -4.91 -18.94
C TYR A 30 3.70 -6.12 -18.61
N MET A 31 2.94 -6.10 -17.52
CA MET A 31 1.96 -7.14 -17.20
C MET A 31 0.84 -7.18 -18.25
N LEU A 32 0.36 -6.03 -18.71
CA LEU A 32 -0.64 -5.92 -19.78
C LEU A 32 -0.07 -6.31 -21.14
N ALA A 33 1.19 -5.96 -21.43
CA ALA A 33 1.88 -6.33 -22.65
C ALA A 33 2.22 -7.83 -22.67
N GLU A 34 2.63 -8.40 -21.54
CA GLU A 34 2.84 -9.84 -21.35
C GLU A 34 1.50 -10.58 -21.46
N LEU A 35 0.43 -10.05 -20.88
CA LEU A 35 -0.91 -10.61 -21.03
C LEU A 35 -1.37 -10.51 -22.49
N GLY A 36 -1.14 -9.38 -23.15
CA GLY A 36 -1.43 -9.18 -24.57
C GLY A 36 -0.65 -10.14 -25.47
N ALA A 37 0.66 -10.27 -25.25
CA ALA A 37 1.52 -11.22 -25.97
C ALA A 37 1.08 -12.67 -25.74
N ALA A 38 0.75 -13.03 -24.50
CA ALA A 38 0.25 -14.36 -24.16
C ALA A 38 -1.12 -14.64 -24.79
N VAL A 39 -2.01 -13.66 -24.85
CA VAL A 39 -3.30 -13.76 -25.57
C VAL A 39 -3.05 -13.96 -27.06
N LEU A 40 -2.16 -13.17 -27.67
CA LEU A 40 -1.83 -13.28 -29.10
C LEU A 40 -1.24 -14.66 -29.43
N LEU A 41 -0.26 -15.13 -28.65
CA LEU A 41 0.31 -16.47 -28.82
C LEU A 41 -0.75 -17.57 -28.66
N PHE A 42 -1.61 -17.45 -27.65
CA PHE A 42 -2.70 -18.41 -27.45
C PHE A 42 -3.70 -18.39 -28.60
N THR A 43 -4.09 -17.21 -29.10
CA THR A 43 -4.98 -17.10 -30.27
C THR A 43 -4.33 -17.69 -31.52
N ASN A 44 -3.03 -17.48 -31.71
CA ASN A 44 -2.30 -18.03 -32.85
C ASN A 44 -2.25 -19.57 -32.78
N GLU A 45 -1.86 -20.14 -31.64
CA GLU A 45 -1.83 -21.59 -31.41
C GLU A 45 -3.22 -22.23 -31.52
N THR A 46 -4.26 -21.57 -30.99
CA THR A 46 -5.63 -22.06 -31.12
C THR A 46 -6.14 -21.98 -32.55
N ILE A 47 -5.87 -20.91 -33.29
CA ILE A 47 -6.24 -20.80 -34.72
C ILE A 47 -5.52 -21.88 -35.53
N PHE A 48 -4.20 -22.04 -35.37
CA PHE A 48 -3.43 -23.08 -36.06
C PHE A 48 -3.89 -24.50 -35.68
N GLY A 49 -4.17 -24.75 -34.40
CA GLY A 49 -4.71 -26.01 -33.91
C GLY A 49 -6.11 -26.30 -34.47
N LEU A 50 -6.95 -25.27 -34.61
CA LEU A 50 -8.28 -25.38 -35.23
C LEU A 50 -8.15 -25.68 -36.73
N LEU A 51 -7.32 -24.92 -37.44
CA LEU A 51 -7.04 -25.11 -38.88
C LEU A 51 -6.51 -26.51 -39.20
N ARG A 52 -5.60 -27.04 -38.37
CA ARG A 52 -5.06 -28.40 -38.53
C ARG A 52 -6.09 -29.48 -38.19
N SER A 53 -7.05 -29.17 -37.33
CA SER A 53 -8.12 -30.09 -36.92
C SER A 53 -9.32 -30.05 -37.88
N LEU A 54 -9.39 -29.09 -38.80
CA LEU A 54 -10.38 -29.06 -39.88
C LEU A 54 -10.12 -30.23 -40.84
N ARG A 55 -10.91 -31.30 -40.68
CA ARG A 55 -10.96 -32.41 -41.65
C ARG A 55 -12.15 -32.20 -42.60
N PRO A 56 -12.02 -32.53 -43.90
CA PRO A 56 -13.18 -32.59 -44.79
C PRO A 56 -14.17 -33.63 -44.24
N GLY A 57 -15.31 -33.17 -43.72
CA GLY A 57 -16.35 -34.02 -43.08
C GLY A 57 -16.71 -33.67 -41.64
N MET A 58 -16.12 -32.63 -41.03
CA MET A 58 -16.45 -32.21 -39.66
C MET A 58 -17.86 -31.61 -39.57
N THR A 59 -18.64 -32.01 -38.56
CA THR A 59 -20.00 -31.49 -38.36
C THR A 59 -19.98 -30.17 -37.57
N TRP A 60 -20.87 -29.23 -37.92
CA TRP A 60 -21.04 -27.93 -37.23
C TRP A 60 -21.04 -27.98 -35.68
N PRO A 61 -21.74 -28.93 -35.00
CA PRO A 61 -21.70 -29.04 -33.54
C PRO A 61 -20.31 -29.38 -32.97
N GLN A 62 -19.50 -30.16 -33.69
CA GLN A 62 -18.13 -30.49 -33.27
C GLN A 62 -17.21 -29.26 -33.34
N LEU A 63 -17.40 -28.41 -34.36
CA LEU A 63 -16.69 -27.14 -34.50
C LEU A 63 -17.08 -26.16 -33.38
N ALA A 64 -18.37 -26.06 -33.07
CA ALA A 64 -18.86 -25.23 -31.97
C ALA A 64 -18.33 -25.69 -30.60
N LEU A 65 -18.20 -26.99 -30.37
CA LEU A 65 -17.64 -27.55 -29.14
C LEU A 65 -16.17 -27.16 -28.97
N LEU A 66 -15.35 -27.27 -30.02
CA LEU A 66 -13.93 -26.91 -30.00
C LEU A 66 -13.73 -25.42 -29.68
N LEU A 67 -14.53 -24.54 -30.30
CA LEU A 67 -14.49 -23.10 -30.00
C LEU A 67 -14.87 -22.80 -28.54
N LYS A 68 -15.90 -23.47 -28.00
CA LYS A 68 -16.30 -23.31 -26.59
C LYS A 68 -15.21 -23.77 -25.63
N VAL A 69 -14.54 -24.89 -25.91
CA VAL A 69 -13.43 -25.40 -25.09
C VAL A 69 -12.23 -24.46 -25.12
N ALA A 70 -11.85 -23.96 -26.31
CA ALA A 70 -10.77 -22.98 -26.47
C ALA A 70 -11.09 -21.64 -25.76
N ALA A 71 -12.34 -21.17 -25.84
CA ALA A 71 -12.77 -19.97 -25.14
C ALA A 71 -12.75 -20.17 -23.62
N ALA A 72 -13.18 -21.33 -23.12
CA ALA A 72 -13.18 -21.64 -21.69
C ALA A 72 -11.75 -21.73 -21.12
N THR A 73 -10.83 -22.39 -21.83
CA THR A 73 -9.43 -22.47 -21.40
C THR A 73 -8.75 -21.10 -21.39
N GLY A 74 -9.00 -20.28 -22.43
CA GLY A 74 -8.58 -18.88 -22.46
C GLY A 74 -9.11 -18.08 -21.27
N LEU A 75 -10.42 -18.15 -21.01
CA LEU A 75 -11.05 -17.42 -19.91
C LEU A 75 -10.46 -17.78 -18.55
N VAL A 76 -10.18 -19.06 -18.28
CA VAL A 76 -9.62 -19.51 -17.00
C VAL A 76 -8.17 -19.03 -16.83
N VAL A 77 -7.33 -19.18 -17.86
CA VAL A 77 -5.90 -18.82 -17.78
C VAL A 77 -5.71 -17.31 -17.73
N PHE A 78 -6.34 -16.57 -18.65
CA PHE A 78 -6.21 -15.12 -18.74
C PHE A 78 -7.06 -14.39 -17.69
N GLY A 79 -8.24 -14.91 -17.36
CA GLY A 79 -9.09 -14.34 -16.31
C GLY A 79 -8.40 -14.34 -14.95
N ARG A 80 -7.71 -15.43 -14.58
CA ARG A 80 -6.93 -15.48 -13.33
C ARG A 80 -5.78 -14.47 -13.31
N ARG A 81 -5.07 -14.30 -14.43
CA ARG A 81 -3.96 -13.32 -14.54
C ARG A 81 -4.47 -11.88 -14.50
N LEU A 82 -5.54 -11.59 -15.24
CA LEU A 82 -6.20 -10.29 -15.23
C LEU A 82 -6.69 -9.95 -13.82
N TRP A 83 -7.35 -10.89 -13.14
CA TRP A 83 -7.84 -10.67 -11.79
C TRP A 83 -6.72 -10.39 -10.79
N ARG A 84 -5.56 -11.04 -10.92
CA ARG A 84 -4.38 -10.72 -10.10
C ARG A 84 -3.86 -9.31 -10.37
N ALA A 85 -3.72 -8.91 -11.64
CA ALA A 85 -3.25 -7.58 -12.01
C ALA A 85 -4.22 -6.48 -11.55
N LEU A 86 -5.52 -6.73 -11.71
CA LEU A 86 -6.59 -5.82 -11.30
C LEU A 86 -6.68 -5.71 -9.78
N ARG A 87 -6.51 -6.83 -9.06
CA ARG A 87 -6.38 -6.85 -7.59
C ARG A 87 -5.19 -6.01 -7.12
N LEU A 88 -4.01 -6.20 -7.71
CA LEU A 88 -2.81 -5.42 -7.36
C LEU A 88 -3.00 -3.92 -7.65
N TYR A 89 -3.57 -3.57 -8.80
CA TYR A 89 -3.87 -2.19 -9.17
C TYR A 89 -4.80 -1.51 -8.17
N LEU A 90 -5.88 -2.20 -7.78
CA LEU A 90 -6.84 -1.67 -6.82
C LEU A 90 -6.23 -1.54 -5.41
N THR A 91 -5.43 -2.51 -4.97
CA THR A 91 -4.77 -2.45 -3.65
C THR A 91 -3.73 -1.32 -3.57
N TYR A 92 -2.93 -1.10 -4.62
CA TYR A 92 -1.85 -0.10 -4.59
C TYR A 92 -2.33 1.35 -4.80
N ARG A 93 -3.48 1.54 -5.46
CA ARG A 93 -4.09 2.87 -5.66
C ARG A 93 -4.57 3.51 -4.35
N ASP A 94 -4.73 2.72 -3.28
CA ASP A 94 -5.35 3.18 -2.01
C ASP A 94 -4.32 3.69 -0.97
N ILE A 95 -3.03 3.34 -1.08
CA ILE A 95 -2.02 3.65 -0.05
C ILE A 95 -1.89 5.16 0.21
N GLY A 96 -1.99 5.99 -0.83
CA GLY A 96 -1.94 7.45 -0.69
C GLY A 96 -3.20 8.04 -0.02
N ARG A 97 -4.35 7.37 -0.15
CA ARG A 97 -5.62 7.84 0.46
C ARG A 97 -5.64 7.64 1.97
N ASP A 98 -4.99 6.58 2.45
CA ASP A 98 -4.90 6.27 3.87
C ASP A 98 -3.95 7.20 4.64
N LEU A 99 -3.02 7.88 3.95
CA LEU A 99 -2.06 8.77 4.59
C LEU A 99 -2.72 9.98 5.27
N GLN A 100 -3.75 10.57 4.66
CA GLN A 100 -4.46 11.72 5.23
C GLN A 100 -5.19 11.36 6.54
N PRO A 101 -5.99 10.27 6.60
CA PRO A 101 -6.52 9.72 7.85
C PRO A 101 -5.47 9.46 8.93
N ILE A 102 -4.35 8.82 8.58
CA ILE A 102 -3.27 8.49 9.52
C ILE A 102 -2.63 9.76 10.09
N ALA A 103 -2.31 10.71 9.21
CA ALA A 103 -1.74 12.00 9.59
C ALA A 103 -2.68 12.79 10.52
N ARG A 104 -3.99 12.76 10.26
CA ARG A 104 -5.00 13.40 11.10
C ARG A 104 -5.15 12.72 12.47
N ALA A 105 -5.17 11.38 12.50
CA ALA A 105 -5.19 10.63 13.76
C ALA A 105 -3.95 10.92 14.62
N LEU A 106 -2.79 11.00 13.97
CA LEU A 106 -1.53 11.31 14.62
C LEU A 106 -1.52 12.72 15.21
N LEU A 107 -1.96 13.72 14.43
CA LEU A 107 -2.02 15.10 14.90
C LEU A 107 -2.97 15.25 16.11
N ALA A 108 -4.13 14.57 16.08
CA ALA A 108 -5.06 14.57 17.19
C ALA A 108 -4.46 13.93 18.47
N ALA A 109 -3.73 12.82 18.32
CA ALA A 109 -3.07 12.16 19.44
C ALA A 109 -1.91 12.98 20.03
N LEU A 110 -1.13 13.65 19.18
CA LEU A 110 -0.08 14.58 19.62
C LEU A 110 -0.67 15.78 20.37
N GLY A 111 -1.81 16.30 19.91
CA GLY A 111 -2.57 17.34 20.59
C GLY A 111 -3.08 16.90 21.97
N TYR A 112 -3.60 15.66 22.07
CA TYR A 112 -4.03 15.07 23.34
C TYR A 112 -2.88 14.85 24.32
N ALA A 113 -1.72 14.44 23.83
CA ALA A 113 -0.51 14.28 24.63
C ALA A 113 0.13 15.61 25.07
N GLY A 114 -0.40 16.76 24.61
CA GLY A 114 0.16 18.08 24.92
C GLY A 114 1.49 18.35 24.23
N LEU A 115 1.86 17.55 23.23
CA LEU A 115 3.11 17.67 22.47
C LEU A 115 3.03 18.71 21.34
N VAL A 116 1.81 19.00 20.90
CA VAL A 116 1.48 19.98 19.87
C VAL A 116 0.29 20.80 20.37
N ARG A 117 0.21 22.08 19.98
CA ARG A 117 -0.91 22.94 20.34
C ARG A 117 -2.23 22.36 19.80
N SER A 118 -3.19 22.12 20.68
CA SER A 118 -4.55 21.74 20.30
C SER A 118 -5.37 22.98 19.93
N GLY A 119 -5.85 23.09 18.69
CA GLY A 119 -6.71 24.21 18.26
C GLY A 119 -6.84 24.37 16.74
N ALA A 120 -7.68 25.33 16.31
CA ALA A 120 -8.08 25.56 14.90
C ALA A 120 -6.98 26.08 13.96
N GLY A 121 -5.71 26.08 14.38
CA GLY A 121 -4.58 26.60 13.60
C GLY A 121 -3.63 25.54 13.07
N LEU A 122 -3.79 24.26 13.44
CA LEU A 122 -2.89 23.17 13.06
C LEU A 122 -3.62 22.15 12.21
N GLU A 123 -3.13 21.92 11.00
CA GLU A 123 -3.74 21.00 10.04
C GLU A 123 -2.67 20.13 9.37
N ALA A 124 -2.88 18.82 9.36
CA ALA A 124 -2.06 17.90 8.56
C ALA A 124 -2.60 17.86 7.13
N VAL A 125 -1.78 18.29 6.18
CA VAL A 125 -2.14 18.35 4.76
C VAL A 125 -1.35 17.31 3.99
N VAL A 126 -2.05 16.49 3.21
CA VAL A 126 -1.46 15.52 2.29
C VAL A 126 -1.78 15.93 0.86
N GLU A 127 -0.74 16.15 0.08
CA GLU A 127 -0.83 16.42 -1.35
C GLU A 127 -0.46 15.15 -2.12
N LEU A 128 -1.46 14.59 -2.81
CA LEU A 128 -1.26 13.51 -3.75
C LEU A 128 -0.75 14.06 -5.06
N LYS A 129 0.43 13.61 -5.48
CA LYS A 129 0.95 13.93 -6.80
C LYS A 129 0.40 12.95 -7.83
N HIS A 130 0.35 13.40 -9.09
CA HIS A 130 -0.03 12.57 -10.23
C HIS A 130 0.86 11.33 -10.45
N ASP A 131 2.02 11.24 -9.79
CA ASP A 131 2.91 10.07 -9.81
C ASP A 131 2.58 9.02 -8.74
N GLY A 132 1.52 9.23 -7.94
CA GLY A 132 1.15 8.33 -6.84
C GLY A 132 1.99 8.50 -5.58
N SER A 133 2.97 9.41 -5.58
CA SER A 133 3.65 9.81 -4.34
C SER A 133 2.79 10.79 -3.55
N ALA A 134 2.92 10.74 -2.23
CA ALA A 134 2.21 11.61 -1.31
C ALA A 134 3.23 12.46 -0.55
N THR A 135 2.99 13.77 -0.53
CA THR A 135 3.73 14.70 0.32
C THR A 135 2.85 15.04 1.51
N CYS A 136 3.36 14.86 2.73
CA CYS A 136 2.67 15.29 3.94
C CYS A 136 3.43 16.43 4.63
N TYR A 137 2.69 17.44 5.08
CA TYR A 137 3.23 18.54 5.89
C TYR A 137 2.22 19.05 6.89
N LEU A 138 2.72 19.75 7.92
CA LEU A 138 1.91 20.39 8.94
C LEU A 138 1.75 21.87 8.61
N ARG A 139 0.52 22.34 8.46
CA ARG A 139 0.18 23.74 8.24
C ARG A 139 -0.10 24.43 9.58
N GLY A 140 0.47 25.64 9.75
CA GLY A 140 0.26 26.49 10.94
C GLY A 140 0.95 26.03 12.22
N GLY A 141 1.86 25.05 12.12
CA GLY A 141 2.74 24.64 13.20
C GLY A 141 4.06 25.41 13.23
N SER A 142 4.65 25.49 14.42
CA SER A 142 6.03 25.95 14.59
C SER A 142 7.03 24.97 13.94
N THR A 143 8.28 25.41 13.75
CA THR A 143 9.36 24.54 13.25
C THR A 143 9.54 23.31 14.15
N TYR A 144 9.41 23.48 15.46
CA TYR A 144 9.48 22.40 16.44
C TYR A 144 8.32 21.41 16.28
N GLU A 145 7.07 21.89 16.27
CA GLU A 145 5.89 21.04 16.12
C GLU A 145 5.89 20.30 14.77
N THR A 146 6.33 20.97 13.71
CA THR A 146 6.43 20.35 12.38
C THR A 146 7.50 19.26 12.38
N GLY A 147 8.67 19.51 12.96
CA GLY A 147 9.73 18.51 13.08
C GLY A 147 9.29 17.30 13.89
N LEU A 148 8.61 17.53 15.03
CA LEU A 148 8.05 16.47 15.87
C LEU A 148 7.01 15.65 15.12
N PHE A 149 6.04 16.32 14.48
CA PHE A 149 4.99 15.66 13.70
C PHE A 149 5.57 14.77 12.60
N LEU A 150 6.52 15.28 11.81
CA LEU A 150 7.09 14.52 10.69
C LEU A 150 7.94 13.35 11.19
N ARG A 151 8.77 13.55 12.22
CA ARG A 151 9.52 12.44 12.82
C ARG A 151 8.58 11.34 13.32
N THR A 152 7.52 11.74 14.01
CA THR A 152 6.53 10.81 14.56
C THR A 152 5.78 10.10 13.42
N LEU A 153 5.47 10.80 12.34
CA LEU A 153 4.82 10.22 11.16
C LEU A 153 5.74 9.23 10.42
N SER A 154 7.05 9.52 10.28
CA SER A 154 8.00 8.54 9.73
C SER A 154 8.02 7.26 10.54
N GLU A 155 7.97 7.34 11.87
CA GLU A 155 7.94 6.13 12.73
C GLU A 155 6.70 5.26 12.47
N VAL A 156 5.54 5.84 12.16
CA VAL A 156 4.31 5.09 11.80
C VAL A 156 4.44 4.40 10.44
N LEU A 157 5.08 5.09 9.50
CA LEU A 157 5.15 4.67 8.08
C LEU A 157 6.34 3.76 7.78
N ASP A 158 7.39 3.85 8.57
CA ASP A 158 8.57 3.02 8.41
C ASP A 158 8.28 1.56 8.81
N PRO A 159 9.05 0.60 8.26
CA PRO A 159 8.95 -0.79 8.66
C PRO A 159 9.08 -0.94 10.19
N LEU A 160 8.34 -1.89 10.76
CA LEU A 160 8.29 -2.13 12.21
C LEU A 160 9.67 -2.47 12.78
N ASP A 161 10.31 -1.50 13.43
CA ASP A 161 11.63 -1.63 14.07
C ASP A 161 11.49 -1.70 15.60
N ASN A 162 10.85 -2.77 16.08
CA ASN A 162 10.62 -3.09 17.49
C ASN A 162 9.86 -2.02 18.33
N PRO A 163 8.69 -1.54 17.87
CA PRO A 163 7.90 -0.58 18.63
C PRO A 163 7.29 -1.24 19.88
N ARG A 164 7.13 -0.48 20.97
CA ARG A 164 6.55 -0.98 22.24
C ARG A 164 5.09 -1.38 22.11
N TYR A 165 4.37 -0.72 21.21
CA TYR A 165 2.99 -1.06 20.85
C TYR A 165 2.85 -1.09 19.33
N VAL A 166 1.95 -1.94 18.85
CA VAL A 166 1.60 -2.07 17.44
C VAL A 166 0.09 -1.89 17.30
N LEU A 167 -0.33 -1.19 16.26
CA LEU A 167 -1.73 -1.10 15.86
C LEU A 167 -1.99 -2.05 14.70
N GLU A 168 -2.82 -3.05 14.93
CA GLU A 168 -3.38 -3.91 13.90
C GLU A 168 -4.63 -3.23 13.33
N ARG A 169 -4.58 -2.82 12.07
CA ARG A 169 -5.72 -2.34 11.29
C ARG A 169 -6.37 -3.53 10.59
N GLN A 170 -7.66 -3.69 10.83
CA GLN A 170 -8.48 -4.67 10.10
C GLN A 170 -9.19 -3.95 8.95
N SER A 171 -8.73 -4.18 7.73
CA SER A 171 -9.40 -3.69 6.53
C SER A 171 -10.18 -4.83 5.87
N ARG A 172 -11.39 -4.53 5.37
CA ARG A 172 -12.19 -5.46 4.57
C ARG A 172 -12.14 -4.99 3.12
N LEU A 173 -11.24 -5.57 2.34
CA LEU A 173 -11.19 -5.32 0.90
C LEU A 173 -12.40 -6.01 0.25
N TRP A 174 -13.32 -5.21 -0.30
CA TRP A 174 -14.54 -5.66 -0.99
C TRP A 174 -15.45 -6.57 -0.14
N GLN A 175 -15.43 -6.43 1.20
CA GLN A 175 -16.16 -7.28 2.15
C GLN A 175 -15.83 -8.79 2.13
N LEU A 176 -15.07 -9.28 1.14
CA LEU A 176 -14.70 -10.69 0.97
C LEU A 176 -13.30 -11.04 1.48
N VAL A 177 -12.37 -10.08 1.52
CA VAL A 177 -10.97 -10.35 1.88
C VAL A 177 -10.59 -9.51 3.09
N SER A 178 -10.39 -10.16 4.23
CA SER A 178 -9.84 -9.51 5.42
C SER A 178 -8.34 -9.32 5.24
N GLN A 179 -7.90 -8.06 5.22
CA GLN A 179 -6.50 -7.68 5.21
C GLN A 179 -6.16 -7.10 6.59
N HIS A 180 -5.02 -7.52 7.12
CA HIS A 180 -4.51 -7.11 8.42
C HIS A 180 -3.22 -6.36 8.16
N ASP A 181 -3.27 -5.04 8.35
CA ASP A 181 -2.11 -4.16 8.20
C ASP A 181 -1.64 -3.76 9.58
N TYR A 182 -0.32 -3.69 9.79
CA TYR A 182 0.25 -3.40 11.09
C TYR A 182 1.08 -2.13 11.02
N HIS A 183 0.82 -1.22 11.97
CA HIS A 183 1.49 0.07 12.06
C HIS A 183 2.17 0.21 13.42
N ALA A 184 3.36 0.80 13.43
CA ALA A 184 4.03 1.11 14.68
C ALA A 184 3.25 2.19 15.43
N VAL A 185 3.13 2.03 16.74
CA VAL A 185 2.83 3.18 17.60
C VAL A 185 4.14 3.93 17.83
N PRO A 186 4.21 5.22 17.45
CA PRO A 186 5.42 6.01 17.59
C PRO A 186 5.93 6.06 19.02
N GLU A 187 7.24 6.20 19.20
CA GLU A 187 7.88 6.12 20.52
C GLU A 187 7.28 7.13 21.50
N VAL A 188 7.06 8.36 21.04
CA VAL A 188 6.50 9.45 21.85
C VAL A 188 5.08 9.18 22.34
N LEU A 189 4.27 8.45 21.58
CA LEU A 189 2.90 8.06 21.98
C LEU A 189 2.86 6.68 22.65
N GLY A 190 3.94 5.90 22.55
CA GLY A 190 4.11 4.59 23.19
C GLY A 190 4.74 4.66 24.58
N ARG A 191 5.03 5.85 25.12
CA ARG A 191 5.68 6.00 26.45
C ARG A 191 4.80 5.48 27.57
N THR A 192 3.53 5.85 27.56
CA THR A 192 2.54 5.39 28.52
C THR A 192 1.43 4.58 27.84
N ARG A 193 0.80 3.70 28.60
CA ARG A 193 -0.38 2.96 28.11
C ARG A 193 -1.53 3.90 27.74
N LYS A 194 -1.71 4.97 28.52
CA LYS A 194 -2.76 5.98 28.31
C LYS A 194 -2.60 6.70 26.97
N GLU A 195 -1.39 7.11 26.61
CA GLU A 195 -1.13 7.76 25.31
C GLU A 195 -1.32 6.79 24.14
N ALA A 196 -0.88 5.54 24.30
CA ALA A 196 -1.05 4.52 23.27
C ALA A 196 -2.53 4.19 23.04
N GLU A 197 -3.33 4.09 24.11
CA GLU A 197 -4.79 3.91 24.03
C GLU A 197 -5.48 5.13 23.43
N ALA A 198 -5.04 6.34 23.77
CA ALA A 198 -5.55 7.56 23.15
C ALA A 198 -5.26 7.60 21.64
N TYR A 199 -4.05 7.22 21.22
CA TYR A 199 -3.72 7.10 19.81
C TYR A 199 -4.57 6.05 19.10
N ALA A 200 -4.78 4.88 19.71
CA ALA A 200 -5.68 3.85 19.18
C ALA A 200 -7.12 4.35 19.02
N HIS A 201 -7.61 5.16 19.97
CA HIS A 201 -8.93 5.80 19.87
C HIS A 201 -9.02 6.77 18.69
N PHE A 202 -8.03 7.65 18.50
CA PHE A 202 -8.01 8.55 17.35
C PHE A 202 -7.84 7.80 16.02
N TRP A 203 -7.04 6.74 16.01
CA TRP A 203 -6.91 5.84 14.87
C TRP A 203 -8.26 5.24 14.49
N GLN A 204 -9.01 4.72 15.46
CA GLN A 204 -10.34 4.16 15.24
C GLN A 204 -11.31 5.19 14.65
N ARG A 205 -11.23 6.44 15.11
CA ARG A 205 -12.08 7.53 14.65
C ARG A 205 -11.78 7.99 13.23
N TYR A 206 -10.52 8.06 12.83
CA TYR A 206 -10.13 8.65 11.54
C TYR A 206 -9.76 7.63 10.48
N VAL A 207 -9.11 6.52 10.85
CA VAL A 207 -8.60 5.49 9.92
C VAL A 207 -9.54 4.29 9.83
N GLY A 208 -10.01 3.78 10.98
CA GLY A 208 -10.90 2.62 11.04
C GLY A 208 -10.54 1.63 12.15
N PRO A 209 -11.23 0.47 12.22
CA PRO A 209 -11.10 -0.47 13.33
C PRO A 209 -9.64 -0.91 13.51
N GLY A 210 -9.14 -0.70 14.72
CA GLY A 210 -7.76 -0.95 15.10
C GLY A 210 -7.68 -1.66 16.46
N ARG A 211 -6.80 -2.65 16.57
CA ARG A 211 -6.47 -3.31 17.82
C ARG A 211 -5.07 -2.90 18.27
N LEU A 212 -4.95 -2.44 19.51
CA LEU A 212 -3.67 -2.13 20.12
C LEU A 212 -3.05 -3.39 20.73
N ILE A 213 -1.81 -3.69 20.35
CA ILE A 213 -1.05 -4.86 20.79
C ILE A 213 0.19 -4.39 21.53
N TYR A 214 0.44 -4.92 22.72
CA TYR A 214 1.65 -4.65 23.49
C TYR A 214 2.73 -5.67 23.15
N THR A 215 3.87 -5.24 22.64
CA THR A 215 4.89 -6.15 22.06
C THR A 215 5.92 -6.65 23.05
N ARG A 216 5.82 -6.30 24.34
CA ARG A 216 6.76 -6.78 25.37
C ARG A 216 6.28 -8.02 26.12
N THR A 217 5.13 -8.58 25.75
CA THR A 217 4.66 -9.91 26.18
C THR A 217 5.12 -10.98 25.20
N LEU A 218 5.12 -12.25 25.62
CA LEU A 218 5.47 -13.37 24.73
C LEU A 218 4.54 -13.40 23.51
N ASP A 219 3.24 -13.32 23.73
CA ASP A 219 2.22 -13.32 22.67
C ASP A 219 2.41 -12.15 21.68
N GLY A 220 2.65 -10.94 22.20
CA GLY A 220 2.86 -9.75 21.37
C GLY A 220 4.16 -9.79 20.57
N ARG A 221 5.20 -10.45 21.09
CA ARG A 221 6.45 -10.70 20.35
C ARG A 221 6.25 -11.71 19.23
N GLU A 222 5.51 -12.78 19.48
CA GLU A 222 5.20 -13.78 18.44
C GLU A 222 4.42 -13.12 17.29
N GLU A 223 3.43 -12.30 17.63
CA GLU A 223 2.65 -11.56 16.64
C GLU A 223 3.52 -10.59 15.83
N LEU A 224 4.37 -9.81 16.50
CA LEU A 224 5.33 -8.92 15.84
C LEU A 224 6.28 -9.69 14.90
N LEU A 225 6.78 -10.86 15.32
CA LEU A 225 7.66 -11.69 14.50
C LEU A 225 6.93 -12.28 13.29
N ARG A 226 5.68 -12.71 13.46
CA ARG A 226 4.83 -13.20 12.35
C ARG A 226 4.60 -12.11 11.31
N VAL A 227 4.35 -10.88 11.77
CA VAL A 227 4.18 -9.72 10.90
C VAL A 227 5.49 -9.37 10.20
N ARG A 228 6.61 -9.27 10.92
CA ARG A 228 7.94 -9.02 10.36
C ARG A 228 8.35 -10.08 9.34
N GLY A 229 7.99 -11.34 9.57
CA GLY A 229 8.18 -12.43 8.61
C GLY A 229 7.45 -12.19 7.29
N ARG A 230 6.21 -11.68 7.36
CA ARG A 230 5.39 -11.32 6.19
C ARG A 230 5.85 -10.03 5.52
N THR A 231 6.35 -9.08 6.29
CA THR A 231 6.85 -7.77 5.81
C THR A 231 8.34 -7.72 5.56
N LEU A 232 9.11 -8.81 5.72
CA LEU A 232 10.54 -8.84 5.39
C LEU A 232 10.81 -8.42 3.93
N ALA A 233 9.90 -8.77 3.02
CA ALA A 233 9.90 -8.28 1.65
C ALA A 233 9.66 -6.75 1.53
N ALA A 234 8.91 -6.17 2.46
CA ALA A 234 8.68 -4.72 2.58
C ALA A 234 9.75 -3.98 3.41
N ALA A 235 10.46 -4.66 4.31
CA ALA A 235 11.59 -4.11 5.06
C ALA A 235 12.82 -3.85 4.18
N LEU A 236 12.89 -4.51 3.01
CA LEU A 236 13.81 -4.20 1.93
C LEU A 236 13.40 -2.96 1.11
N ALA A 237 12.24 -2.36 1.39
CA ALA A 237 11.82 -1.12 0.75
C ALA A 237 12.59 0.09 1.33
N PRO A 238 12.89 1.11 0.51
CA PRO A 238 13.54 2.33 0.96
C PRO A 238 12.69 3.06 2.02
N ARG A 239 13.35 3.54 3.07
CA ARG A 239 12.74 4.23 4.23
C ARG A 239 12.11 5.56 3.83
N THR A 240 11.18 6.05 4.65
CA THR A 240 10.63 7.40 4.45
C THR A 240 11.72 8.45 4.66
N GLU A 241 11.92 9.35 3.69
CA GLU A 241 12.89 10.44 3.78
C GLU A 241 12.17 11.75 4.12
N ALA A 242 12.53 12.33 5.26
CA ALA A 242 12.21 13.73 5.55
C ALA A 242 13.13 14.62 4.70
N ARG A 243 12.57 15.49 3.85
CA ARG A 243 13.34 16.47 3.08
C ARG A 243 12.84 17.89 3.38
N SER A 244 13.77 18.77 3.73
CA SER A 244 13.49 20.19 3.81
C SER A 244 13.40 20.77 2.40
N ARG A 245 12.21 21.19 1.97
CA ARG A 245 12.07 22.08 0.81
C ARG A 245 11.90 23.51 1.29
N TRP A 246 12.72 24.40 0.74
CA TRP A 246 12.50 25.84 0.78
C TRP A 246 11.51 26.17 -0.36
N GLN A 247 10.39 26.79 -0.01
CA GLN A 247 9.46 27.42 -0.95
C GLN A 247 9.52 28.92 -0.69
#